data_AF-A0A7S2L9Q7-F1
#
_entry.id   AF-A0A7S2L9Q7-F1
#
_cell.length_a   1.000
_cell.length_b   1.000
_cell.length_c   1.000
_cell.angle_alpha   90.00
_cell.angle_beta   90.00
_cell.angle_gamma   90.00
#
_symmetry.space_group_name_H-M   'P 1'
#
loop_
_entity.id
_entity.type
_entity.pdbx_description
1 polymer ?
#
loop_
_entity_poly.entity_id
_entity_poly.type
_entity_poly.pdbx_seq_one_letter_code
_entity_poly.pdbx_strand_id
1 'polypeptide(L)'
;MYTLPIGSTGNPAYSATDFLPVLQVAAVFGRNAVTFLLAWTAACGARALVGGLQGARWAVRACTLAWAAIVLGGGIRLVAPHMFRNVYDWEGVMYQHQVSCLSRGASMYEDTEERLRRKDTVIVHAESMSNAFGEGGTVVAKYIELLEKSYQNTSHDAVVVISETVGDKTWYDLVTREGSQMRYAKNHPVPVIEAGLTPGPSPPSVVSATLDWQRVKVTGSTCFDTDFPWLTRRVGGADLWLETSATWSNIGERQFAAHKLVAIENGVTLVKCTKDGVTG
;
A
#
# COMPACT_ATOMS: atom_id res chain seq x y z
N MET A 1 -11.22 -4.01 -18.99
CA MET A 1 -9.87 -3.45 -18.83
C MET A 1 -8.94 -4.63 -18.62
N TYR A 2 -8.16 -5.03 -19.62
CA TYR A 2 -7.26 -6.18 -19.53
C TYR A 2 -6.09 -5.79 -18.62
N THR A 3 -6.05 -6.31 -17.39
CA THR A 3 -4.83 -6.27 -16.58
C THR A 3 -3.93 -7.38 -17.07
N LEU A 4 -2.69 -7.06 -17.43
CA LEU A 4 -1.69 -8.06 -17.76
C LEU A 4 -1.53 -9.03 -16.57
N PRO A 5 -1.11 -10.28 -16.79
CA PRO A 5 -0.82 -11.22 -15.69
C PRO A 5 0.29 -10.71 -14.76
N ILE A 6 1.02 -9.67 -15.17
CA ILE A 6 2.03 -8.97 -14.38
C ILE A 6 1.49 -7.72 -13.63
N GLY A 7 0.17 -7.53 -13.58
CA GLY A 7 -0.45 -6.37 -12.98
C GLY A 7 -0.11 -5.07 -13.71
N SER A 8 0.14 -4.01 -12.95
CA SER A 8 0.59 -2.70 -13.44
C SER A 8 2.10 -2.52 -13.39
N THR A 9 2.85 -3.61 -13.21
CA THR A 9 4.32 -3.61 -13.23
C THR A 9 4.85 -2.96 -14.50
N GLY A 10 5.80 -2.03 -14.35
CA GLY A 10 6.39 -1.31 -15.50
C GLY A 10 5.52 -0.16 -16.04
N ASN A 11 4.47 0.26 -15.33
CA ASN A 11 3.72 1.45 -15.72
C ASN A 11 4.65 2.68 -15.73
N PRO A 12 4.73 3.44 -16.85
CA PRO A 12 5.54 4.67 -16.94
C PRO A 12 5.25 5.70 -15.85
N ALA A 13 4.04 5.71 -15.27
CA ALA A 13 3.70 6.61 -14.17
C ALA A 13 4.63 6.43 -12.94
N TYR A 14 5.22 5.25 -12.75
CA TYR A 14 6.10 4.98 -11.62
C TYR A 14 7.45 5.69 -11.71
N SER A 15 7.88 6.11 -12.90
CA SER A 15 9.09 6.94 -13.04
C SER A 15 8.87 8.41 -12.68
N ALA A 16 7.61 8.83 -12.48
CA ALA A 16 7.25 10.19 -12.08
C ALA A 16 6.96 10.31 -10.57
N THR A 17 7.34 9.31 -9.78
CA THR A 17 7.01 9.23 -8.34
C THR A 17 7.70 10.27 -7.48
N ASP A 18 8.81 10.83 -7.94
CA ASP A 18 9.51 11.93 -7.26
C ASP A 18 9.04 13.32 -7.71
N PHE A 19 8.17 13.40 -8.73
CA PHE A 19 7.66 14.67 -9.24
C PHE A 19 6.31 15.02 -8.59
N LEU A 20 6.38 15.59 -7.38
CA LEU A 20 5.22 15.88 -6.52
C LEU A 20 4.06 16.61 -7.21
N PRO A 21 4.27 17.62 -8.09
CA PRO A 21 3.15 18.28 -8.79
C PRO A 21 2.35 17.32 -9.67
N VAL A 22 2.98 16.31 -10.27
CA VAL A 22 2.31 15.29 -11.11
C VAL A 22 1.58 14.26 -10.27
N LEU A 23 2.10 13.94 -9.08
CA LEU A 23 1.42 13.01 -8.17
C LEU A 23 0.01 13.48 -7.79
N GLN A 24 -0.24 14.78 -7.78
CA GLN A 24 -1.58 15.33 -7.55
C GLN A 24 -2.59 14.88 -8.61
N VAL A 25 -2.16 14.66 -9.85
CA VAL A 25 -3.00 14.13 -10.92
C VAL A 25 -3.42 12.69 -10.61
N ALA A 26 -2.51 11.90 -10.02
CA ALA A 26 -2.80 10.52 -9.65
C ALA A 26 -3.87 10.42 -8.56
N ALA A 27 -3.91 11.36 -7.62
CA ALA A 27 -4.95 11.41 -6.58
C ALA A 27 -6.36 11.66 -7.15
N VAL A 28 -6.48 12.33 -8.30
CA VAL A 28 -7.78 12.70 -8.90
C VAL A 28 -8.20 11.73 -10.00
N PHE A 29 -7.27 11.37 -10.88
CA PHE A 29 -7.55 10.60 -12.10
C PHE A 29 -6.84 9.25 -12.15
N GLY A 30 -6.11 8.89 -11.08
CA GLY A 30 -5.35 7.66 -10.99
C GLY A 30 -4.05 7.65 -11.80
N ARG A 31 -3.27 6.59 -11.62
CA ARG A 31 -1.96 6.43 -12.28
C ARG A 31 -2.04 6.48 -13.82
N ASN A 32 -3.18 6.05 -14.40
CA ASN A 32 -3.39 6.04 -15.84
C ASN A 32 -3.37 7.45 -16.46
N ALA A 33 -3.82 8.47 -15.73
CA ALA A 33 -3.75 9.85 -16.21
C ALA A 33 -2.31 10.34 -16.28
N VAL A 34 -1.47 9.96 -15.33
CA VAL A 34 -0.02 10.23 -15.38
C VAL A 34 0.60 9.53 -16.60
N THR A 35 0.27 8.25 -16.83
CA THR A 35 0.72 7.53 -18.03
C THR A 35 0.31 8.25 -19.31
N PHE A 36 -0.95 8.68 -19.40
CA PHE A 36 -1.45 9.43 -20.55
C PHE A 36 -0.69 10.73 -20.77
N LEU A 37 -0.46 11.52 -19.71
CA LEU A 37 0.29 12.78 -19.80
C LEU A 37 1.72 12.55 -20.31
N LEU A 38 2.42 11.54 -19.79
CA LEU A 38 3.76 11.19 -20.23
C LEU A 38 3.77 10.79 -21.73
N ALA A 39 2.86 9.90 -22.12
CA ALA A 39 2.75 9.44 -23.50
C ALA A 39 2.36 10.57 -24.48
N TRP A 40 1.41 11.43 -24.08
CA TRP A 40 0.98 12.57 -24.88
C TRP A 40 2.11 13.59 -25.06
N THR A 41 2.90 13.82 -24.03
CA THR A 41 4.08 14.70 -24.07
C THR A 41 5.12 14.16 -25.04
N ALA A 42 5.44 12.86 -24.96
CA ALA A 42 6.36 12.19 -25.87
C ALA A 42 5.88 12.29 -27.33
N ALA A 43 4.58 12.08 -27.58
CA ALA A 43 3.99 12.19 -28.91
C ALA A 43 4.05 13.63 -29.47
N CYS A 44 3.78 14.65 -28.64
CA CYS A 44 3.91 16.05 -29.03
C CYS A 44 5.36 16.41 -29.39
N GLY A 45 6.32 15.94 -28.58
CA GLY A 45 7.75 16.11 -28.84
C GLY A 45 8.20 15.44 -30.13
N ALA A 46 7.82 14.17 -30.34
CA ALA A 46 8.12 13.43 -31.56
C ALA A 46 7.56 14.13 -32.80
N ARG A 47 6.31 14.62 -32.74
CA ARG A 47 5.70 15.38 -33.83
C ARG A 47 6.45 16.68 -34.10
N ALA A 48 6.89 17.39 -33.06
CA ALA A 48 7.65 18.63 -33.20
C ALA A 48 9.03 18.39 -33.83
N LEU A 49 9.70 17.29 -33.47
CA LEU A 49 11.01 16.92 -33.98
C LEU A 49 10.97 16.47 -35.44
N VAL A 50 9.99 15.64 -35.81
CA VAL A 50 9.89 15.07 -37.17
C VAL A 50 9.20 16.03 -38.15
N GLY A 51 8.11 16.66 -37.73
CA GLY A 51 7.27 17.50 -38.60
C GLY A 51 7.54 19.00 -38.48
N GLY A 52 8.51 19.40 -37.66
CA GLY A 52 8.80 20.80 -37.33
C GLY A 52 7.76 21.43 -36.40
N LEU A 53 8.19 22.48 -35.68
CA LEU A 53 7.36 23.16 -34.68
C LEU A 53 6.08 23.78 -35.27
N GLN A 54 6.12 24.25 -36.52
CA GLN A 54 4.97 24.89 -37.16
C GLN A 54 3.81 23.92 -37.40
N GLY A 55 4.12 22.66 -37.76
CA GLY A 55 3.15 21.58 -37.95
C GLY A 55 2.66 20.93 -36.66
N ALA A 56 3.37 21.16 -35.55
CA ALA A 56 3.04 20.65 -34.22
C ALA A 56 2.50 21.73 -33.25
N ARG A 57 2.45 23.01 -33.67
CA ARG A 57 2.23 24.16 -32.77
C ARG A 57 1.03 24.03 -31.85
N TRP A 58 -0.11 23.52 -32.34
CA TRP A 58 -1.31 23.38 -31.52
C TRP A 58 -1.19 22.26 -30.49
N ALA A 59 -0.62 21.11 -30.88
CA ALA A 59 -0.38 19.99 -29.98
C ALA A 59 0.62 20.37 -28.88
N VAL A 60 1.74 21.01 -29.25
CA VAL A 60 2.75 21.49 -28.30
C VAL A 60 2.16 22.55 -27.37
N ARG A 61 1.40 23.52 -27.88
CA ARG A 61 0.73 24.53 -27.04
C ARG A 61 -0.24 23.90 -26.05
N ALA A 62 -1.11 23.00 -26.50
CA ALA A 62 -2.06 22.31 -25.63
C ALA A 62 -1.35 21.50 -24.54
N CYS A 63 -0.32 20.74 -24.91
CA CYS A 63 0.49 19.96 -23.98
C CYS A 63 1.19 20.87 -22.96
N THR A 64 1.79 21.97 -23.42
CA THR A 64 2.47 22.94 -22.54
C THR A 64 1.50 23.60 -21.57
N LEU A 65 0.30 23.99 -22.03
CA LEU A 65 -0.73 24.57 -21.16
C LEU A 65 -1.23 23.58 -20.12
N ALA A 66 -1.41 22.30 -20.49
CA ALA A 66 -1.78 21.25 -19.54
C ALA A 66 -0.70 21.07 -18.46
N TRP A 67 0.58 21.01 -18.86
CA TRP A 67 1.70 20.94 -17.93
C TRP A 67 1.79 22.17 -17.02
N ALA A 68 1.63 23.37 -17.58
CA ALA A 68 1.61 24.60 -16.80
C ALA A 68 0.49 24.57 -15.76
N ALA A 69 -0.72 24.14 -16.15
CA ALA A 69 -1.84 24.00 -15.21
C ALA A 69 -1.55 22.98 -14.10
N ILE A 70 -0.95 21.83 -14.42
CA ILE A 70 -0.59 20.80 -13.44
C ILE A 70 0.49 21.29 -12.48
N VAL A 71 1.56 21.89 -13.00
CA VAL A 71 2.69 22.37 -12.18
C VAL A 71 2.27 23.55 -11.32
N LEU A 72 1.49 24.50 -11.87
CA LEU A 72 0.97 25.62 -11.09
C LEU A 72 -0.05 25.14 -10.05
N GLY A 73 -1.04 24.34 -10.46
CA GLY A 73 -2.06 23.83 -9.54
C GLY A 73 -1.47 22.95 -8.43
N GLY A 74 -0.60 22.00 -8.80
CA GLY A 74 0.09 21.14 -7.86
C GLY A 74 1.08 21.89 -6.98
N GLY A 75 1.83 22.84 -7.55
CA GLY A 75 2.77 23.69 -6.81
C GLY A 75 2.06 24.59 -5.80
N ILE A 76 0.93 25.22 -6.19
CA ILE A 76 0.11 26.02 -5.29
C ILE A 76 -0.39 25.16 -4.12
N ARG A 77 -0.83 23.92 -4.37
CA ARG A 77 -1.25 23.00 -3.31
C ARG A 77 -0.14 22.61 -2.36
N LEU A 78 1.10 22.44 -2.86
CA LEU A 78 2.25 22.07 -2.03
C LEU A 78 2.77 23.24 -1.19
N VAL A 79 2.79 24.46 -1.74
CA VAL A 79 3.35 25.65 -1.06
C VAL A 79 2.31 26.32 -0.14
N ALA A 80 1.03 26.23 -0.49
CA ALA A 80 -0.06 26.82 0.28
C ALA A 80 -1.12 25.76 0.62
N PRO A 81 -0.76 24.74 1.43
CA PRO A 81 -1.67 23.66 1.77
C PRO A 81 -2.93 24.17 2.50
N HIS A 82 -2.82 25.28 3.24
CA HIS A 82 -3.93 25.94 3.95
C HIS A 82 -5.01 26.54 3.05
N MET A 83 -4.73 26.79 1.76
CA MET A 83 -5.76 27.24 0.81
C MET A 83 -6.68 26.10 0.36
N PHE A 84 -6.25 24.86 0.61
CA PHE A 84 -7.02 23.66 0.38
C PHE A 84 -7.37 23.08 1.75
N ARG A 85 -8.48 22.34 1.85
CA ARG A 85 -8.78 21.61 3.08
C ARG A 85 -7.60 20.69 3.37
N ASN A 86 -6.86 20.98 4.44
CA ASN A 86 -5.61 20.29 4.68
C ASN A 86 -5.96 18.84 5.02
N VAL A 87 -5.28 17.85 4.45
CA VAL A 87 -5.47 16.45 4.87
C VAL A 87 -5.09 16.28 6.35
N TYR A 88 -4.34 17.24 6.89
CA TYR A 88 -3.99 17.39 8.30
C TYR A 88 -4.89 18.38 9.08
N ASP A 89 -5.90 19.00 8.45
CA ASP A 89 -6.98 19.70 9.17
C ASP A 89 -7.96 18.65 9.72
N TRP A 90 -7.41 17.69 10.46
CA TRP A 90 -8.19 16.86 11.35
C TRP A 90 -8.54 17.75 12.54
N GLU A 91 -9.83 17.96 12.78
CA GLU A 91 -10.34 18.61 14.00
C GLU A 91 -10.16 17.69 15.24
N GLY A 92 -9.07 16.93 15.31
CA GLY A 92 -8.80 15.90 16.30
C GLY A 92 -7.32 15.83 16.68
N VAL A 93 -7.07 15.23 17.85
CA VAL A 93 -5.71 14.95 18.35
C VAL A 93 -4.98 14.09 17.31
N MET A 94 -3.80 14.53 16.86
CA MET A 94 -2.92 13.72 16.01
C MET A 94 -2.37 12.56 16.86
N TYR A 95 -2.99 11.39 16.76
CA TYR A 95 -2.49 10.19 17.44
C TYR A 95 -1.28 9.65 16.68
N GLN A 96 -0.13 9.62 17.34
CA GLN A 96 1.05 8.96 16.82
C GLN A 96 0.92 7.46 17.08
N HIS A 97 0.76 6.68 16.01
CA HIS A 97 0.83 5.24 16.09
C HIS A 97 2.27 4.78 15.97
N GLN A 98 2.72 3.98 16.93
CA GLN A 98 4.01 3.31 16.86
C GLN A 98 3.84 2.04 16.01
N VAL A 99 4.60 1.97 14.92
CA VAL A 99 4.50 0.91 13.90
C VAL A 99 5.76 0.06 13.89
N SER A 100 5.60 -1.26 13.93
CA SER A 100 6.69 -2.23 13.82
C SER A 100 6.51 -3.16 12.64
N CYS A 101 7.56 -3.31 11.85
CA CYS A 101 7.66 -4.34 10.81
C CYS A 101 8.55 -5.48 11.30
N LEU A 102 8.01 -6.70 11.35
CA LEU A 102 8.70 -7.91 11.72
C LEU A 102 8.97 -8.74 10.46
N SER A 103 10.21 -8.69 9.99
CA SER A 103 10.62 -9.30 8.71
C SER A 103 11.54 -10.51 8.87
N ARG A 104 12.19 -10.63 10.04
CA ARG A 104 13.14 -11.69 10.38
C ARG A 104 13.11 -11.90 11.90
N GLY A 105 13.26 -13.14 12.32
CA GLY A 105 13.30 -13.50 13.74
C GLY A 105 13.21 -15.01 13.92
N ALA A 106 13.67 -15.49 15.07
CA ALA A 106 13.57 -16.91 15.42
C ALA A 106 12.11 -17.30 15.72
N SER A 107 11.33 -16.38 16.31
CA SER A 107 9.92 -16.55 16.63
C SER A 107 9.17 -15.24 16.45
N MET A 108 8.32 -15.15 15.42
CA MET A 108 7.48 -13.96 15.19
C MET A 108 6.56 -13.65 16.36
N TYR A 109 6.15 -14.67 17.13
CA TYR A 109 5.29 -14.49 18.29
C TYR A 109 6.03 -13.81 19.45
N GLU A 110 7.25 -14.26 19.76
CA GLU A 110 8.07 -13.65 20.81
C GLU A 110 8.46 -12.22 20.44
N ASP A 111 8.83 -11.99 19.18
CA ASP A 111 9.12 -10.65 18.67
C ASP A 111 7.88 -9.73 18.78
N THR A 112 6.69 -10.26 18.48
CA THR A 112 5.42 -9.53 18.66
C THR A 112 5.13 -9.23 20.11
N GLU A 113 5.31 -10.20 21.02
CA GLU A 113 5.13 -9.99 22.46
C GLU A 113 6.05 -8.87 22.98
N GLU A 114 7.31 -8.84 22.53
CA GLU A 114 8.24 -7.76 22.87
C GLU A 114 7.82 -6.39 22.30
N ARG A 115 7.29 -6.34 21.06
CA ARG A 115 6.76 -5.08 20.48
C ARG A 115 5.53 -4.59 21.22
N LEU A 116 4.63 -5.49 21.59
CA LEU A 116 3.46 -5.18 22.40
C LEU A 116 3.87 -4.66 23.79
N ARG A 117 4.92 -5.23 24.42
CA ARG A 117 5.48 -4.71 25.68
C ARG A 117 6.04 -3.29 25.54
N ARG A 118 6.52 -2.93 24.35
CA ARG A 118 6.96 -1.56 23.99
C ARG A 118 5.82 -0.61 23.61
N LYS A 119 4.57 -1.10 23.64
CA LYS A 119 3.36 -0.36 23.29
C LYS A 119 3.27 0.02 21.82
N ASP A 120 3.80 -0.84 20.94
CA ASP A 120 3.58 -0.70 19.51
C ASP A 120 2.10 -0.97 19.18
N THR A 121 1.43 -0.02 18.54
CA THR A 121 -0.01 -0.10 18.22
C THR A 121 -0.30 -0.85 16.91
N VAL A 122 0.67 -0.88 15.99
CA VAL A 122 0.55 -1.56 14.70
C VAL A 122 1.76 -2.42 14.49
N ILE A 123 1.57 -3.73 14.41
CA ILE A 123 2.64 -4.69 14.18
C ILE A 123 2.32 -5.46 12.91
N VAL A 124 3.21 -5.43 11.92
CA VAL A 124 3.01 -6.08 10.63
C VAL A 124 4.10 -7.11 10.43
N HIS A 125 3.71 -8.35 10.15
CA HIS A 125 4.66 -9.39 9.75
C HIS A 125 4.86 -9.33 8.25
N ALA A 126 6.10 -9.53 7.82
CA ALA A 126 6.39 -9.71 6.41
C ALA A 126 5.73 -11.00 5.87
N GLU A 127 5.60 -11.07 4.54
CA GLU A 127 4.92 -12.15 3.86
C GLU A 127 5.50 -13.53 4.22
N SER A 128 4.62 -14.47 4.52
CA SER A 128 4.95 -15.85 4.89
C SER A 128 5.87 -16.02 6.12
N MET A 129 6.03 -14.99 6.96
CA MET A 129 6.83 -15.10 8.18
C MET A 129 6.09 -15.74 9.36
N SER A 130 4.75 -15.73 9.36
CA SER A 130 3.96 -16.30 10.47
C SER A 130 3.87 -17.83 10.46
N ASN A 131 4.54 -18.50 9.52
CA ASN A 131 4.51 -19.96 9.31
C ASN A 131 5.23 -20.78 10.40
N ALA A 132 5.87 -20.13 11.38
CA ALA A 132 6.81 -20.78 12.31
C ALA A 132 6.16 -21.63 13.43
N PHE A 133 4.83 -21.78 13.47
CA PHE A 133 4.18 -22.66 14.44
C PHE A 133 3.83 -23.99 13.78
N GLY A 134 4.79 -24.93 13.85
CA GLY A 134 4.49 -26.33 13.65
C GLY A 134 3.30 -26.73 14.53
N GLU A 135 2.31 -27.38 13.90
CA GLU A 135 1.20 -28.12 14.49
C GLU A 135 0.08 -27.34 15.21
N GLY A 136 -1.12 -27.41 14.61
CA GLY A 136 -2.34 -27.83 15.31
C GLY A 136 -3.28 -26.77 15.89
N GLY A 137 -2.90 -25.50 15.98
CA GLY A 137 -3.78 -24.41 16.39
C GLY A 137 -3.85 -23.31 15.32
N THR A 138 -4.99 -22.63 15.15
CA THR A 138 -5.06 -21.49 14.23
C THR A 138 -4.11 -20.41 14.77
N VAL A 139 -3.06 -20.06 14.03
CA VAL A 139 -2.05 -19.04 14.42
C VAL A 139 -2.75 -17.77 14.92
N VAL A 140 -3.84 -17.39 14.26
CA VAL A 140 -4.78 -16.33 14.67
C VAL A 140 -5.18 -16.40 16.15
N ALA A 141 -5.64 -17.55 16.65
CA ALA A 141 -6.14 -17.67 18.03
C ALA A 141 -5.05 -17.36 19.07
N LYS A 142 -3.80 -17.76 18.80
CA LYS A 142 -2.66 -17.44 19.66
C LYS A 142 -2.38 -15.93 19.70
N TYR A 143 -2.49 -15.24 18.57
CA TYR A 143 -2.32 -13.78 18.52
C TYR A 143 -3.49 -13.03 19.17
N ILE A 144 -4.72 -13.55 19.09
CA ILE A 144 -5.86 -12.99 19.83
C ILE A 144 -5.60 -13.05 21.34
N GLU A 145 -5.18 -14.21 21.85
CA GLU A 145 -4.85 -14.40 23.27
C GLU A 145 -3.70 -13.48 23.70
N LEU A 146 -2.66 -13.37 22.87
CA LEU A 146 -1.53 -12.47 23.13
C LEU A 146 -1.96 -11.00 23.22
N LEU A 147 -2.83 -10.55 22.32
CA LEU A 147 -3.35 -9.19 22.31
C LEU A 147 -4.24 -8.91 23.52
N GLU A 148 -5.10 -9.86 23.91
CA GLU A 148 -5.93 -9.75 25.11
C GLU A 148 -5.06 -9.67 26.38
N LYS A 149 -4.07 -10.54 26.52
CA LYS A 149 -3.09 -10.51 27.61
C LYS A 149 -2.32 -9.18 27.65
N SER A 150 -1.91 -8.67 26.50
CA SER A 150 -1.19 -7.39 26.41
C SER A 150 -2.08 -6.22 26.82
N TYR A 151 -3.33 -6.19 26.37
CA TYR A 151 -4.31 -5.17 26.73
C TYR A 151 -4.56 -5.16 28.25
N GLN A 152 -4.74 -6.32 28.87
CA GLN A 152 -4.92 -6.42 30.33
C GLN A 152 -3.73 -5.87 31.11
N ASN A 153 -2.51 -6.00 30.58
CA ASN A 153 -1.29 -5.53 31.24
C ASN A 153 -0.97 -4.05 30.97
N THR A 154 -1.31 -3.56 29.78
CA THR A 154 -0.85 -2.24 29.31
C THR A 154 -1.97 -1.22 29.16
N SER A 155 -3.22 -1.67 29.06
CA SER A 155 -4.40 -0.88 28.67
C SER A 155 -4.25 -0.19 27.31
N HIS A 156 -3.48 -0.80 26.40
CA HIS A 156 -3.27 -0.32 25.03
C HIS A 156 -3.83 -1.32 24.01
N ASP A 157 -4.55 -0.81 23.02
CA ASP A 157 -5.16 -1.60 21.94
C ASP A 157 -4.24 -1.60 20.72
N ALA A 158 -3.97 -2.78 20.17
CA ALA A 158 -3.07 -2.97 19.05
C ALA A 158 -3.65 -3.89 17.97
N VAL A 159 -3.16 -3.71 16.74
CA VAL A 159 -3.42 -4.63 15.62
C VAL A 159 -2.16 -5.38 15.26
N VAL A 160 -2.31 -6.66 14.93
CA VAL A 160 -1.24 -7.49 14.37
C VAL A 160 -1.67 -8.00 13.01
N VAL A 161 -0.86 -7.76 12.00
CA VAL A 161 -1.04 -8.38 10.68
C VAL A 161 -0.16 -9.60 10.60
N ILE A 162 -0.79 -10.75 10.37
CA ILE A 162 -0.08 -12.01 10.15
C ILE A 162 -0.22 -12.43 8.69
N SER A 163 0.85 -13.02 8.15
CA SER A 163 0.86 -13.61 6.82
C SER A 163 1.41 -15.02 6.88
N GLU A 164 0.59 -16.00 6.50
CA GLU A 164 0.89 -17.42 6.57
C GLU A 164 0.58 -18.13 5.25
N THR A 165 1.38 -19.11 4.86
CA THR A 165 1.13 -19.98 3.72
C THR A 165 0.68 -21.33 4.26
N VAL A 166 -0.60 -21.66 4.05
CA VAL A 166 -1.23 -22.89 4.54
C VAL A 166 -1.80 -23.64 3.35
N GLY A 167 -1.32 -24.85 3.12
CA GLY A 167 -1.66 -25.63 1.93
C GLY A 167 -1.17 -24.93 0.66
N ASP A 168 -2.07 -24.67 -0.27
CA ASP A 168 -1.83 -24.01 -1.55
C ASP A 168 -2.14 -22.51 -1.53
N LYS A 169 -2.34 -21.89 -0.36
CA LYS A 169 -2.74 -20.48 -0.26
C LYS A 169 -1.86 -19.70 0.70
N THR A 170 -1.57 -18.46 0.33
CA THR A 170 -1.02 -17.45 1.24
C THR A 170 -2.16 -16.60 1.79
N TRP A 171 -2.36 -16.68 3.10
CA TRP A 171 -3.36 -15.95 3.88
C TRP A 171 -2.76 -14.69 4.47
N TYR A 172 -3.64 -13.70 4.58
CA TYR A 172 -3.46 -12.47 5.31
C TYR A 172 -4.57 -12.43 6.37
N ASP A 173 -4.21 -12.17 7.63
CA ASP A 173 -5.17 -11.86 8.68
C ASP A 173 -4.80 -10.56 9.39
N LEU A 174 -5.77 -9.64 9.51
CA LEU A 174 -5.72 -8.50 10.41
C LEU A 174 -6.33 -8.92 11.75
N VAL A 175 -5.48 -9.11 12.75
CA VAL A 175 -5.85 -9.64 14.06
C VAL A 175 -5.92 -8.51 15.09
N THR A 176 -6.98 -8.53 15.89
CA THR A 176 -7.22 -7.69 17.07
C THR A 176 -7.55 -8.61 18.25
N ARG A 177 -7.61 -8.07 19.48
CA ARG A 177 -8.13 -8.82 20.64
C ARG A 177 -9.60 -9.27 20.45
N GLU A 178 -10.37 -8.56 19.63
CA GLU A 178 -11.76 -8.91 19.32
C GLU A 178 -11.88 -10.07 18.31
N GLY A 179 -10.78 -10.44 17.65
CA GLY A 179 -10.73 -11.49 16.64
C GLY A 179 -9.99 -11.09 15.37
N SER A 180 -10.03 -11.97 14.36
CA SER A 180 -9.62 -11.65 13.00
C SER A 180 -10.67 -10.76 12.35
N GLN A 181 -10.32 -9.49 12.14
CA GLN A 181 -11.21 -8.48 11.57
C GLN A 181 -11.30 -8.61 10.05
N MET A 182 -10.21 -9.05 9.42
CA MET A 182 -10.15 -9.29 7.99
C MET A 182 -9.27 -10.50 7.73
N ARG A 183 -9.80 -11.49 7.01
CA ARG A 183 -9.04 -12.63 6.48
C ARG A 183 -9.23 -12.72 4.99
N TYR A 184 -8.14 -12.76 4.23
CA TYR A 184 -8.20 -12.98 2.79
C TYR A 184 -7.00 -13.79 2.30
N ALA A 185 -7.16 -14.50 1.18
CA ALA A 185 -6.07 -15.21 0.52
C ALA A 185 -5.57 -14.38 -0.66
N LYS A 186 -4.24 -14.32 -0.84
CA LYS A 186 -3.56 -13.59 -1.91
C LYS A 186 -4.23 -13.88 -3.26
N ASN A 187 -4.70 -12.85 -3.95
CA ASN A 187 -5.48 -13.02 -5.18
C ASN A 187 -4.58 -13.19 -6.41
N HIS A 188 -3.38 -12.63 -6.39
CA HIS A 188 -2.43 -12.74 -7.49
C HIS A 188 -1.11 -13.31 -6.98
N PRO A 189 -0.97 -14.64 -6.99
CA PRO A 189 0.34 -15.26 -6.84
C PRO A 189 1.30 -14.76 -7.92
N VAL A 190 2.56 -14.56 -7.55
CA VAL A 190 3.62 -14.13 -8.46
C VAL A 190 3.82 -15.20 -9.52
N PRO A 191 3.70 -14.85 -10.83
CA PRO A 191 3.91 -15.80 -11.91
C PRO A 191 5.27 -16.49 -11.79
N VAL A 192 5.32 -17.80 -12.10
CA VAL A 192 6.51 -18.67 -12.02
C VAL A 192 7.00 -18.97 -10.60
N ILE A 193 7.20 -17.95 -9.75
CA ILE A 193 7.73 -18.11 -8.39
C ILE A 193 6.73 -18.82 -7.47
N GLU A 194 5.45 -18.45 -7.58
CA GLU A 194 4.35 -18.99 -6.77
C GLU A 194 3.41 -19.86 -7.60
N ALA A 195 3.92 -20.53 -8.64
CA ALA A 195 3.11 -21.33 -9.56
C ALA A 195 2.34 -22.48 -8.89
N GLY A 196 2.75 -22.91 -7.70
CA GLY A 196 2.06 -23.91 -6.89
C GLY A 196 0.97 -23.36 -5.97
N LEU A 197 0.76 -22.03 -5.93
CA LEU A 197 -0.27 -21.41 -5.10
C LEU A 197 -1.56 -21.16 -5.89
N THR A 198 -2.69 -21.43 -5.25
CA THR A 198 -4.02 -21.15 -5.75
C THR A 198 -4.44 -19.73 -5.37
N PRO A 199 -4.87 -18.90 -6.35
CA PRO A 199 -5.45 -17.58 -6.09
C PRO A 199 -6.60 -17.61 -5.06
N GLY A 200 -6.61 -16.62 -4.18
CA GLY A 200 -7.72 -16.38 -3.28
C GLY A 200 -8.99 -15.93 -4.02
N PRO A 201 -10.18 -16.31 -3.54
CA PRO A 201 -11.44 -16.06 -4.25
C PRO A 201 -12.01 -14.65 -4.04
N SER A 202 -11.50 -13.91 -3.05
CA SER A 202 -12.08 -12.63 -2.63
C SER A 202 -10.98 -11.61 -2.33
N PRO A 203 -11.19 -10.34 -2.72
CA PRO A 203 -10.24 -9.26 -2.45
C PRO A 203 -10.25 -8.86 -0.97
N PRO A 204 -9.23 -8.10 -0.51
CA PRO A 204 -9.27 -7.50 0.82
C PRO A 204 -10.45 -6.54 0.97
N SER A 205 -10.91 -6.38 2.20
CA SER A 205 -11.98 -5.46 2.59
C SER A 205 -11.44 -4.30 3.42
N VAL A 206 -12.24 -3.24 3.56
CA VAL A 206 -11.98 -2.19 4.55
C VAL A 206 -12.78 -2.53 5.80
N VAL A 207 -12.09 -2.60 6.95
CA VAL A 207 -12.68 -2.96 8.24
C VAL A 207 -12.36 -1.89 9.28
N SER A 208 -13.15 -1.80 10.33
CA SER A 208 -12.87 -0.87 11.43
C SER A 208 -12.14 -1.60 12.55
N ALA A 209 -10.95 -1.15 12.91
CA ALA A 209 -10.18 -1.69 14.02
C ALA A 209 -9.95 -0.61 15.08
N THR A 210 -9.88 -1.02 16.35
CA THR A 210 -9.52 -0.14 17.46
C THR A 210 -7.99 -0.11 17.59
N LEU A 211 -7.40 1.09 17.51
CA LEU A 211 -6.00 1.35 17.84
C LEU A 211 -5.98 2.31 19.04
N ASP A 212 -5.52 1.82 20.18
CA ASP A 212 -5.62 2.54 21.46
C ASP A 212 -7.05 3.05 21.73
N TRP A 213 -7.28 4.36 21.59
CA TRP A 213 -8.54 5.02 21.94
C TRP A 213 -9.39 5.36 20.72
N GLN A 214 -8.92 5.02 19.51
CA GLN A 214 -9.55 5.43 18.27
C GLN A 214 -9.95 4.23 17.40
N ARG A 215 -11.15 4.31 16.82
CA ARG A 215 -11.54 3.43 15.71
C ARG A 215 -11.03 4.01 14.40
N VAL A 216 -10.23 3.23 13.69
CA VAL A 216 -9.67 3.58 12.38
C VAL A 216 -10.15 2.58 11.33
N LYS A 217 -10.29 3.03 10.09
CA LYS A 217 -10.56 2.14 8.96
C LYS A 217 -9.25 1.59 8.44
N VAL A 218 -9.11 0.28 8.48
CA VAL A 218 -7.90 -0.44 8.10
C VAL A 218 -8.21 -1.40 6.96
N THR A 219 -7.26 -1.55 6.06
CA THR A 219 -7.26 -2.57 5.01
C THR A 219 -5.86 -3.12 4.82
N GLY A 220 -5.69 -4.07 3.92
CA GLY A 220 -4.43 -4.77 3.73
C GLY A 220 -4.27 -5.38 2.36
N SER A 221 -3.03 -5.71 2.03
CA SER A 221 -2.70 -6.48 0.84
C SER A 221 -1.41 -7.28 1.06
N THR A 222 -1.20 -8.25 0.17
CA THR A 222 -0.04 -9.13 0.17
C THR A 222 0.71 -8.95 -1.14
N CYS A 223 1.85 -8.27 -1.05
CA CYS A 223 2.90 -8.23 -2.05
C CYS A 223 2.36 -7.82 -3.43
N PHE A 224 2.32 -8.78 -4.35
CA PHE A 224 1.95 -8.55 -5.74
C PHE A 224 0.50 -8.07 -5.93
N ASP A 225 -0.39 -8.31 -4.96
CA ASP A 225 -1.77 -7.80 -5.00
C ASP A 225 -1.83 -6.26 -5.11
N THR A 226 -0.86 -5.53 -4.52
CA THR A 226 -0.77 -4.07 -4.60
C THR A 226 -0.50 -3.56 -6.03
N ASP A 227 0.00 -4.42 -6.92
CA ASP A 227 0.26 -4.07 -8.31
C ASP A 227 -1.01 -4.15 -9.19
N PHE A 228 -2.17 -4.52 -8.67
CA PHE A 228 -3.41 -4.68 -9.44
C PHE A 228 -4.42 -3.56 -9.16
N PRO A 229 -4.62 -2.60 -10.09
CA PRO A 229 -5.50 -1.45 -9.86
C PRO A 229 -6.93 -1.79 -9.47
N TRP A 230 -7.45 -2.93 -9.94
CA TRP A 230 -8.81 -3.37 -9.61
C TRP A 230 -8.95 -3.82 -8.14
N LEU A 231 -7.88 -4.34 -7.53
CA LEU A 231 -7.81 -4.63 -6.10
C LEU A 231 -7.62 -3.34 -5.31
N THR A 232 -6.63 -2.54 -5.70
CA THR A 232 -6.24 -1.37 -4.91
C THR A 232 -7.34 -0.30 -4.90
N ARG A 233 -8.17 -0.18 -5.94
CA ARG A 233 -9.33 0.72 -5.90
C ARG A 233 -10.37 0.36 -4.83
N ARG A 234 -10.36 -0.88 -4.32
CA ARG A 234 -11.25 -1.31 -3.23
C ARG A 234 -10.73 -0.89 -1.85
N VAL A 235 -9.47 -0.46 -1.75
CA VAL A 235 -8.89 0.04 -0.49
C VAL A 235 -9.27 1.50 -0.21
N GLY A 236 -9.87 2.19 -1.19
CA GLY A 236 -10.32 3.57 -1.04
C GLY A 236 -11.30 3.72 0.12
N GLY A 237 -11.06 4.72 0.97
CA GLY A 237 -11.85 4.99 2.18
C GLY A 237 -11.34 4.32 3.45
N ALA A 238 -10.22 3.58 3.39
CA ALA A 238 -9.43 3.24 4.57
C ALA A 238 -8.51 4.41 4.98
N ASP A 239 -8.24 4.52 6.27
CA ASP A 239 -7.26 5.47 6.83
C ASP A 239 -5.85 4.87 6.76
N LEU A 240 -5.74 3.56 7.05
CA LEU A 240 -4.49 2.79 7.03
C LEU A 240 -4.58 1.59 6.09
N TRP A 241 -3.52 1.38 5.31
CA TRP A 241 -3.31 0.20 4.48
C TRP A 241 -2.04 -0.50 4.95
N LEU A 242 -2.19 -1.70 5.50
CA LEU A 242 -1.09 -2.51 6.00
C LEU A 242 -0.73 -3.58 4.96
N GLU A 243 0.41 -3.42 4.31
CA GLU A 243 0.89 -4.33 3.28
C GLU A 243 1.98 -5.27 3.84
N THR A 244 1.82 -6.56 3.58
CA THR A 244 2.86 -7.57 3.82
C THR A 244 3.54 -7.88 2.50
N SER A 245 4.86 -8.09 2.50
CA SER A 245 5.59 -8.43 1.28
C SER A 245 6.81 -9.28 1.56
N ALA A 246 7.31 -9.94 0.52
CA ALA A 246 8.66 -10.46 0.45
C ALA A 246 9.28 -10.04 -0.88
N THR A 247 9.52 -8.74 -1.07
CA THR A 247 10.16 -8.24 -2.31
C THR A 247 11.63 -8.65 -2.39
N TRP A 248 12.22 -8.70 -3.58
CA TRP A 248 13.63 -9.08 -3.75
C TRP A 248 14.37 -8.15 -4.69
N SER A 249 15.68 -8.04 -4.46
CA SER A 249 16.61 -7.33 -5.35
C SER A 249 16.16 -5.89 -5.67
N ASN A 250 16.57 -5.37 -6.82
CA ASN A 250 16.20 -4.06 -7.36
C ASN A 250 14.69 -3.91 -7.69
N ILE A 251 13.91 -4.98 -7.66
CA ILE A 251 12.46 -4.91 -7.84
C ILE A 251 11.82 -4.24 -6.62
N GLY A 252 12.36 -4.45 -5.42
CA GLY A 252 11.84 -3.87 -4.18
C GLY A 252 11.77 -2.34 -4.21
N GLU A 253 12.81 -1.66 -4.69
CA GLU A 253 12.80 -0.18 -4.80
C GLU A 253 11.76 0.33 -5.80
N ARG A 254 11.64 -0.35 -6.95
CA ARG A 254 10.67 0.02 -7.99
C ARG A 254 9.24 -0.23 -7.54
N GLN A 255 8.99 -1.35 -6.86
CA GLN A 255 7.69 -1.64 -6.25
C GLN A 255 7.38 -0.66 -5.13
N PHE A 256 8.34 -0.32 -4.27
CA PHE A 256 8.15 0.68 -3.22
C PHE A 256 7.74 2.05 -3.81
N ALA A 257 8.43 2.50 -4.87
CA ALA A 257 8.05 3.71 -5.59
C ALA A 257 6.64 3.62 -6.20
N ALA A 258 6.31 2.49 -6.84
CA ALA A 258 4.99 2.24 -7.40
C ALA A 258 3.90 2.28 -6.33
N HIS A 259 4.11 1.61 -5.19
CA HIS A 259 3.14 1.47 -4.11
C HIS A 259 2.87 2.82 -3.41
N LYS A 260 3.87 3.71 -3.33
CA LYS A 260 3.66 5.12 -2.95
C LYS A 260 2.65 5.82 -3.87
N LEU A 261 2.76 5.64 -5.20
CA LEU A 261 1.78 6.20 -6.14
C LEU A 261 0.39 5.62 -5.91
N VAL A 262 0.30 4.32 -5.63
CA VAL A 262 -0.98 3.66 -5.37
C VAL A 262 -1.63 4.17 -4.08
N ALA A 263 -0.85 4.41 -3.03
CA ALA A 263 -1.33 5.02 -1.80
C ALA A 263 -1.91 6.41 -2.05
N ILE A 264 -1.22 7.24 -2.85
CA ILE A 264 -1.70 8.57 -3.27
C ILE A 264 -2.97 8.48 -4.12
N GLU A 265 -3.03 7.56 -5.08
CA GLU A 265 -4.21 7.32 -5.92
C GLU A 265 -5.47 6.99 -5.09
N ASN A 266 -5.30 6.34 -3.94
CA ASN A 266 -6.43 5.93 -3.09
C ASN A 266 -6.61 6.79 -1.83
N GLY A 267 -5.77 7.80 -1.63
CA GLY A 267 -5.85 8.71 -0.49
C GLY A 267 -5.69 8.02 0.86
N VAL A 268 -4.81 7.02 0.96
CA VAL A 268 -4.62 6.17 2.15
C VAL A 268 -3.17 6.20 2.62
N THR A 269 -2.96 6.05 3.93
CA THR A 269 -1.60 5.89 4.50
C THR A 269 -1.18 4.43 4.37
N LEU A 270 -0.15 4.17 3.57
CA LEU A 270 0.41 2.84 3.39
C LEU A 270 1.54 2.59 4.40
N VAL A 271 1.49 1.45 5.07
CA VAL A 271 2.59 0.84 5.82
C VAL A 271 2.97 -0.43 5.08
N LYS A 272 4.17 -0.47 4.52
CA LYS A 272 4.67 -1.64 3.79
C LYS A 272 5.75 -2.33 4.58
N CYS A 273 5.45 -3.53 5.07
CA CYS A 273 6.41 -4.39 5.73
C CYS A 273 6.87 -5.51 4.79
N THR A 274 8.16 -5.53 4.48
CA THR A 274 8.74 -6.53 3.59
C THR A 274 9.82 -7.38 4.26
N LYS A 275 9.89 -8.66 3.88
CA LYS A 275 10.92 -9.62 4.34
C LYS A 275 12.31 -9.14 3.93
N ASP A 276 12.41 -8.79 2.65
CA ASP A 276 13.59 -8.32 1.96
C ASP A 276 13.20 -7.09 1.11
N GLY A 277 14.14 -6.19 0.82
CA GLY A 277 13.86 -4.94 0.10
C GLY A 277 13.55 -3.75 0.99
N VAL A 278 12.66 -2.85 0.55
CA VAL A 278 12.37 -1.57 1.20
C VAL A 278 11.08 -1.63 2.00
N THR A 279 11.18 -1.41 3.31
CA THR A 279 10.09 -1.22 4.27
C THR A 279 9.91 0.27 4.54
N GLY A 280 8.66 0.73 4.69
CA GLY A 280 8.37 2.12 5.05
C GLY A 280 6.90 2.47 5.06
#